data_AF-A0A849UDE9-F1
#
_entry.id   AF-A0A849UDE9-F1
#
_cell.length_a   1.000
_cell.length_b   1.000
_cell.length_c   1.000
_cell.angle_alpha   90.00
_cell.angle_beta   90.00
_cell.angle_gamma   90.00
#
_symmetry.space_group_name_H-M   'P 1'
#
loop_
_entity.id
_entity.type
_entity.pdbx_description
1 polymer ?
#
loop_
_entity_poly.entity_id
_entity_poly.type
_entity_poly.pdbx_seq_one_letter_code
_entity_poly.pdbx_strand_id
1 'polypeptide(L)'
;MNHIKSQRNFLFIFVFAATLFFSATLMFLLQPLFGKILLPLLGGTPAVWNTCMVFYQSILFLGYLYAHIVSTKLQSTSQIKLHAAIILLSFLALPLALPDNTTPPALDNPTFWIIWTLFLSIGLPFFVVSTTAPLMQKWFSTLGHDSSSDPYFLYAASNAGSLLALLSYPFIIEPSIGLEHQKIFWSVGYALLCLFIAACAFTLWNSEKTTKATSSEQPSDTIAFTDLPVGRWLALAFVPSSLLLGLTNFISTDIASVPLLWIIPLTLYLLSFILVFSKWNDKTHLVMIKLQAIFFLPFLIYAFINPADLPYWAYLI
;
A
#
# COMPACT_ATOMS: atom_id res chain seq x y z
N MET A 1 -3.37 37.09 -11.06
CA MET A 1 -3.61 36.40 -9.77
C MET A 1 -4.14 34.97 -9.94
N ASN A 2 -5.15 34.73 -10.81
CA ASN A 2 -5.73 33.39 -11.03
C ASN A 2 -4.76 32.36 -11.65
N HIS A 3 -3.88 32.78 -12.57
CA HIS A 3 -2.93 31.88 -13.22
C HIS A 3 -1.85 31.33 -12.26
N ILE A 4 -1.39 32.16 -11.32
CA ILE A 4 -0.40 31.80 -10.29
C ILE A 4 -1.03 30.87 -9.24
N LYS A 5 -2.30 31.12 -8.87
CA LYS A 5 -3.05 30.24 -7.96
C LYS A 5 -3.27 28.85 -8.58
N SER A 6 -3.63 28.80 -9.86
CA SER A 6 -3.82 27.55 -10.63
C SER A 6 -2.53 26.72 -10.76
N GLN A 7 -1.38 27.34 -11.02
CA GLN A 7 -0.11 26.61 -11.10
C GLN A 7 0.35 26.07 -9.74
N ARG A 8 0.19 26.85 -8.67
CA ARG A 8 0.53 26.43 -7.31
C ARG A 8 -0.34 25.24 -6.85
N ASN A 9 -1.59 25.25 -7.27
CA ASN A 9 -2.57 24.19 -7.06
C ASN A 9 -2.15 22.86 -7.71
N PHE A 10 -1.77 22.91 -8.99
CA PHE A 10 -1.29 21.71 -9.70
C PHE A 10 0.00 21.13 -9.10
N LEU A 11 0.93 22.00 -8.70
CA LEU A 11 2.19 21.57 -8.11
C LEU A 11 1.99 20.79 -6.79
N PHE A 12 1.07 21.23 -5.92
CA PHE A 12 0.76 20.51 -4.69
C PHE A 12 0.17 19.13 -4.95
N ILE A 13 -0.80 19.03 -5.87
CA ILE A 13 -1.36 17.73 -6.26
C ILE A 13 -0.27 16.82 -6.80
N PHE A 14 0.58 17.34 -7.69
CA PHE A 14 1.65 16.56 -8.31
C PHE A 14 2.65 16.03 -7.28
N VAL A 15 3.13 16.87 -6.36
CA VAL A 15 4.09 16.46 -5.33
C VAL A 15 3.48 15.36 -4.45
N PHE A 16 2.26 15.54 -3.95
CA PHE A 16 1.61 14.53 -3.10
C PHE A 16 1.32 13.21 -3.85
N ALA A 17 0.83 13.30 -5.09
CA ALA A 17 0.59 12.12 -5.93
C ALA A 17 1.88 11.38 -6.26
N ALA A 18 2.96 12.10 -6.60
CA ALA A 18 4.28 11.52 -6.86
C ALA A 18 4.86 10.86 -5.60
N THR A 19 4.75 11.50 -4.43
CA THR A 19 5.16 10.89 -3.14
C THR A 19 4.44 9.58 -2.90
N LEU A 20 3.12 9.55 -3.09
CA LEU A 20 2.30 8.35 -2.87
C LEU A 20 2.59 7.24 -3.87
N PHE A 21 2.66 7.57 -5.15
CA PHE A 21 3.03 6.64 -6.22
C PHE A 21 4.40 6.01 -5.94
N PHE A 22 5.39 6.84 -5.61
CA PHE A 22 6.76 6.40 -5.40
C PHE A 22 6.90 5.57 -4.12
N SER A 23 6.23 5.99 -3.04
CA SER A 23 6.14 5.22 -1.79
C SER A 23 5.55 3.84 -2.01
N ALA A 24 4.43 3.75 -2.72
CA ALA A 24 3.76 2.48 -2.99
C ALA A 24 4.61 1.57 -3.88
N THR A 25 5.29 2.15 -4.88
CA THR A 25 6.25 1.43 -5.73
C THR A 25 7.35 0.81 -4.88
N LEU A 26 8.02 1.61 -4.03
CA LEU A 26 9.08 1.10 -3.14
C LEU A 26 8.58 0.04 -2.17
N MET A 27 7.39 0.22 -1.60
CA MET A 27 6.79 -0.78 -0.71
C MET A 27 6.60 -2.13 -1.39
N PHE A 28 6.07 -2.12 -2.62
CA PHE A 28 5.79 -3.34 -3.38
C PHE A 28 7.06 -3.97 -3.97
N LEU A 29 8.11 -3.20 -4.23
CA LEU A 29 9.42 -3.74 -4.64
C LEU A 29 10.18 -4.39 -3.47
N LEU A 30 10.00 -3.89 -2.25
CA LEU A 30 10.75 -4.39 -1.09
C LEU A 30 10.40 -5.85 -0.74
N GLN A 31 9.12 -6.20 -0.82
CA GLN A 31 8.63 -7.52 -0.42
C GLN A 31 9.27 -8.67 -1.22
N PRO A 32 9.24 -8.66 -2.58
CA PRO A 32 9.86 -9.71 -3.36
C PRO A 32 11.41 -9.63 -3.35
N LEU A 33 12.00 -8.44 -3.17
CA LEU A 33 13.44 -8.28 -2.94
C LEU A 33 13.89 -9.09 -1.72
N PHE A 34 13.23 -8.89 -0.58
CA PHE A 34 13.55 -9.65 0.63
C PHE A 34 13.15 -11.12 0.55
N GLY A 35 12.07 -11.44 -0.18
CA GLY A 35 11.75 -12.83 -0.52
C GLY A 35 12.90 -13.53 -1.23
N LYS A 36 13.53 -12.88 -2.22
CA LYS A 36 14.69 -13.43 -2.94
C LYS A 36 15.96 -13.48 -2.10
N ILE A 37 16.17 -12.53 -1.20
CA ILE A 37 17.31 -12.55 -0.26
C ILE A 37 17.19 -13.72 0.73
N LEU A 38 15.98 -14.02 1.20
CA LEU A 38 15.72 -15.11 2.15
C LEU A 38 15.65 -16.49 1.49
N LEU A 39 15.32 -16.56 0.19
CA LEU A 39 15.10 -17.82 -0.53
C LEU A 39 16.27 -18.83 -0.43
N PRO A 40 17.56 -18.44 -0.56
CA PRO A 40 18.68 -19.38 -0.42
C PRO A 40 18.88 -19.89 1.02
N LEU A 41 18.38 -19.15 2.03
CA LEU A 41 18.56 -19.48 3.44
C LEU A 41 17.48 -20.44 3.94
N LEU A 42 16.25 -20.26 3.49
CA LEU A 42 15.06 -20.92 4.05
C LEU A 42 14.30 -21.79 3.04
N GLY A 43 14.66 -21.71 1.76
CA GLY A 43 13.90 -22.30 0.66
C GLY A 43 12.60 -21.53 0.35
N GLY A 44 11.85 -22.04 -0.64
CA GLY A 44 10.63 -21.41 -1.15
C GLY A 44 9.34 -21.97 -0.55
N THR A 45 9.36 -22.41 0.71
CA THR A 45 8.19 -23.06 1.30
C THR A 45 7.05 -22.06 1.54
N PRO A 46 5.77 -22.48 1.42
CA PRO A 46 4.62 -21.62 1.73
C PRO A 46 4.65 -21.03 3.15
N ALA A 47 5.22 -21.76 4.12
CA ALA A 47 5.35 -21.30 5.49
C ALA A 47 6.22 -20.04 5.61
N VAL A 48 7.38 -20.00 4.94
CA VAL A 48 8.30 -18.84 4.94
C VAL A 48 7.60 -17.63 4.34
N TRP A 49 6.90 -17.82 3.22
CA TRP A 49 6.14 -16.76 2.57
C TRP A 49 5.04 -16.20 3.49
N ASN A 50 4.25 -17.08 4.11
CA ASN A 50 3.18 -16.67 5.02
C ASN A 50 3.72 -15.91 6.25
N THR A 51 4.87 -16.32 6.80
CA THR A 51 5.52 -15.58 7.88
C THR A 51 5.95 -14.17 7.45
N CYS A 52 6.54 -14.04 6.25
CA CYS A 52 6.89 -12.72 5.70
C CYS A 52 5.65 -11.85 5.52
N MET A 53 4.56 -12.43 5.00
CA MET A 53 3.28 -11.73 4.86
C MET A 53 2.75 -11.23 6.20
N VAL A 54 2.75 -12.05 7.26
CA VAL A 54 2.35 -11.62 8.61
C VAL A 54 3.19 -10.44 9.10
N PHE A 55 4.50 -10.46 8.89
CA PHE A 55 5.37 -9.33 9.23
C PHE A 55 4.98 -8.06 8.46
N TYR A 56 4.87 -8.13 7.14
CA TYR A 56 4.52 -6.97 6.31
C TYR A 56 3.16 -6.39 6.68
N GLN A 57 2.13 -7.22 6.85
CA GLN A 57 0.80 -6.75 7.23
C GLN A 57 0.78 -6.14 8.63
N SER A 58 1.55 -6.70 9.56
CA SER A 58 1.64 -6.18 10.93
C SER A 58 2.28 -4.80 10.98
N ILE A 59 3.42 -4.60 10.29
CA ILE A 59 4.08 -3.30 10.23
C ILE A 59 3.23 -2.27 9.44
N LEU A 60 2.57 -2.70 8.36
CA LEU A 60 1.62 -1.86 7.62
C LEU A 60 0.50 -1.35 8.53
N PHE A 61 -0.10 -2.25 9.30
CA PHE A 61 -1.15 -1.90 10.26
C PHE A 61 -0.64 -0.94 11.34
N LEU A 62 0.55 -1.18 11.89
CA LEU A 62 1.18 -0.28 12.86
C LEU A 62 1.45 1.11 12.27
N GLY A 63 1.87 1.19 11.00
CA GLY A 63 2.06 2.46 10.30
C GLY A 63 0.75 3.23 10.14
N TYR A 64 -0.35 2.54 9.85
CA TYR A 64 -1.68 3.14 9.74
C TYR A 64 -2.19 3.63 11.10
N LEU A 65 -2.00 2.81 12.15
CA LEU A 65 -2.34 3.17 13.52
C LEU A 65 -1.55 4.41 13.97
N TYR A 66 -0.24 4.44 13.70
CA TYR A 66 0.60 5.60 13.94
C TYR A 66 0.07 6.84 13.21
N ALA A 67 -0.20 6.73 11.91
CA ALA A 67 -0.70 7.84 11.11
C ALA A 67 -2.05 8.37 11.63
N HIS A 68 -2.95 7.48 12.06
CA HIS A 68 -4.20 7.84 12.68
C HIS A 68 -3.98 8.58 14.01
N ILE A 69 -3.19 8.03 14.93
CA ILE A 69 -2.92 8.65 16.24
C ILE A 69 -2.26 10.02 16.08
N VAL A 70 -1.22 10.11 15.24
CA VAL A 70 -0.47 11.34 15.02
C VAL A 70 -1.35 12.41 14.38
N SER A 71 -2.18 12.04 13.41
CA SER A 71 -3.03 13.01 12.72
C SER A 71 -4.26 13.46 13.51
N THR A 72 -4.70 12.68 14.51
CA THR A 72 -5.86 13.02 15.35
C THR A 72 -5.47 13.69 16.65
N LYS A 73 -4.30 13.37 17.23
CA LYS A 73 -3.89 13.87 18.55
C LYS A 73 -2.87 15.00 18.51
N LEU A 74 -2.11 15.17 17.43
CA LEU A 74 -1.04 16.16 17.36
C LEU A 74 -1.36 17.28 16.36
N GLN A 75 -0.86 18.49 16.66
CA GLN A 75 -0.84 19.60 15.70
C GLN A 75 0.17 19.33 14.58
N SER A 76 -0.07 19.85 13.38
CA SER A 76 0.75 19.53 12.18
C SER A 76 2.25 19.76 12.37
N THR A 77 2.65 20.81 13.09
CA THR A 77 4.08 21.08 13.37
C THR A 77 4.72 19.99 14.22
N SER A 78 4.01 19.44 15.21
CA SER A 78 4.46 18.30 16.01
C SER A 78 4.45 17.01 15.20
N GLN A 79 3.46 16.82 14.31
CA GLN A 79 3.43 15.68 13.38
C GLN A 79 4.67 15.67 12.48
N ILE A 80 5.03 16.82 11.88
CA ILE A 80 6.20 16.97 11.02
C ILE A 80 7.48 16.63 11.79
N LYS A 81 7.67 17.19 13.00
CA LYS A 81 8.87 16.93 13.82
C LYS A 81 9.00 15.46 14.22
N LEU A 82 7.92 14.87 14.72
CA LEU A 82 7.91 13.47 15.14
C LEU A 82 8.21 12.55 13.95
N HIS A 83 7.54 12.77 12.82
CA HIS A 83 7.73 11.94 11.64
C HIS A 83 9.13 12.12 11.04
N ALA A 84 9.68 13.34 11.04
CA ALA A 84 11.06 13.60 10.64
C ALA A 84 12.06 12.85 11.53
N ALA A 85 11.84 12.79 12.86
CA ALA A 85 12.70 12.02 13.76
C ALA A 85 12.65 10.51 13.45
N ILE A 86 11.47 9.96 13.14
CA ILE A 86 11.32 8.55 12.74
C ILE A 86 12.01 8.27 11.40
N ILE A 87 11.89 9.18 10.43
CA ILE A 87 12.62 9.11 9.16
C ILE A 87 14.12 9.15 9.40
N LEU A 88 14.63 10.01 10.27
CA LEU A 88 16.05 10.04 10.59
C LEU A 88 16.53 8.73 11.24
N LEU A 89 15.71 8.16 12.13
CA LEU A 89 16.00 6.89 12.78
C LEU A 89 16.02 5.71 11.80
N SER A 90 15.16 5.71 10.77
CA SER A 90 15.10 4.62 9.81
C SER A 90 16.34 4.54 8.91
N PHE A 91 17.11 5.61 8.75
CA PHE A 91 18.40 5.56 8.05
C PHE A 91 19.44 4.68 8.76
N LEU A 92 19.25 4.36 10.05
CA LEU A 92 20.12 3.39 10.74
C LEU A 92 20.00 1.97 10.18
N ALA A 93 18.91 1.67 9.46
CA ALA A 93 18.72 0.38 8.78
C ALA A 93 19.29 0.37 7.35
N LEU A 94 19.96 1.45 6.92
CA LEU A 94 20.60 1.53 5.60
C LEU A 94 22.12 1.35 5.69
N PRO A 95 22.76 0.71 4.68
CA PRO A 95 22.13 0.09 3.51
C PRO A 95 21.33 -1.16 3.90
N LEU A 96 20.30 -1.47 3.12
CA LEU A 96 19.52 -2.70 3.32
C LEU A 96 20.45 -3.91 3.30
N ALA A 97 20.50 -4.62 4.42
CA ALA A 97 21.28 -5.84 4.57
C ALA A 97 20.62 -6.75 5.62
N LEU A 98 20.89 -8.05 5.52
CA LEU A 98 20.63 -8.94 6.63
C LEU A 98 21.67 -8.68 7.73
N PRO A 99 21.32 -8.81 9.02
CA PRO A 99 22.28 -8.73 10.10
C PRO A 99 23.43 -9.73 9.91
N ASP A 100 24.64 -9.37 10.37
CA ASP A 100 25.81 -10.23 10.31
C ASP A 100 25.57 -11.56 11.04
N ASN A 101 26.12 -12.67 10.52
CA ASN A 101 25.96 -14.03 11.06
C ASN A 101 24.51 -14.53 11.17
N THR A 102 23.61 -14.07 10.30
CA THR A 102 22.23 -14.56 10.22
C THR A 102 22.15 -15.96 9.60
N THR A 103 22.38 -16.98 10.42
CA THR A 103 22.05 -18.36 10.07
C THR A 103 20.65 -18.72 10.61
N PRO A 104 19.74 -19.23 9.77
CA PRO A 104 18.45 -19.70 10.26
C PRO A 104 18.62 -20.93 11.17
N PRO A 105 17.70 -21.16 12.12
CA PRO A 105 17.73 -22.34 12.97
C PRO A 105 17.57 -23.60 12.12
N ALA A 106 18.45 -24.59 12.31
CA ALA A 106 18.49 -25.81 11.49
C ALA A 106 17.45 -26.87 11.90
N LEU A 107 17.03 -26.88 13.17
CA LEU A 107 16.14 -27.90 13.74
C LEU A 107 14.81 -27.34 14.26
N ASP A 108 14.70 -26.02 14.42
CA ASP A 108 13.51 -25.35 14.96
C ASP A 108 12.72 -24.60 13.87
N ASN A 109 11.47 -24.26 14.19
CA ASN A 109 10.63 -23.45 13.33
C ASN A 109 11.25 -22.04 13.12
N PRO A 110 11.56 -21.63 11.87
CA PRO A 110 12.23 -20.36 11.59
C PRO A 110 11.31 -19.13 11.72
N THR A 111 10.03 -19.28 12.08
CA THR A 111 9.05 -18.18 12.09
C THR A 111 9.51 -16.97 12.89
N PHE A 112 9.92 -17.17 14.14
CA PHE A 112 10.37 -16.06 15.00
C PHE A 112 11.66 -15.43 14.46
N TRP A 113 12.57 -16.27 13.95
CA TRP A 113 13.81 -15.82 13.33
C TRP A 113 13.54 -14.93 12.10
N ILE A 114 12.60 -15.31 11.22
CA ILE A 114 12.22 -14.52 10.05
C ILE A 114 11.69 -13.16 10.49
N ILE A 115 10.75 -13.13 11.45
CA ILE A 115 10.15 -11.89 11.94
C ILE A 115 11.22 -10.97 12.53
N TRP A 116 12.13 -11.52 13.34
CA TRP A 116 13.20 -10.76 13.97
C TRP A 116 14.21 -10.23 12.95
N THR A 117 14.65 -11.07 12.00
CA THR A 117 15.55 -10.68 10.93
C THR A 117 14.95 -9.58 10.06
N LEU A 118 13.68 -9.72 9.65
CA LEU A 118 12.98 -8.67 8.88
C LEU A 118 12.80 -7.40 9.71
N PHE A 119 12.48 -7.51 11.00
CA PHE A 119 12.34 -6.36 11.88
C PHE A 119 13.63 -5.54 11.96
N LEU A 120 14.78 -6.20 12.14
CA LEU A 120 16.08 -5.54 12.18
C LEU A 120 16.51 -4.99 10.81
N SER A 121 16.22 -5.70 9.72
CA SER A 121 16.69 -5.32 8.38
C SER A 121 15.85 -4.22 7.75
N ILE A 122 14.52 -4.30 7.87
CA ILE A 122 13.57 -3.46 7.13
C ILE A 122 12.43 -2.90 7.97
N GLY A 123 12.35 -3.21 9.27
CA GLY A 123 11.23 -2.81 10.12
C GLY A 123 10.99 -1.29 10.08
N LEU A 124 12.02 -0.49 10.33
CA LEU A 124 11.92 0.97 10.34
C LEU A 124 11.68 1.57 8.95
N PRO A 125 12.45 1.24 7.89
CA PRO A 125 12.17 1.74 6.55
C PRO A 125 10.76 1.39 6.07
N PHE A 126 10.34 0.12 6.22
CA PHE A 126 9.01 -0.32 5.80
C PHE A 126 7.90 0.35 6.63
N PHE A 127 8.10 0.54 7.94
CA PHE A 127 7.20 1.32 8.78
C PHE A 127 7.03 2.75 8.25
N VAL A 128 8.11 3.46 7.95
CA VAL A 128 8.03 4.82 7.38
C VAL A 128 7.24 4.81 6.07
N VAL A 129 7.61 3.94 5.12
CA VAL A 129 6.91 3.83 3.83
C VAL A 129 5.40 3.56 4.02
N SER A 130 5.04 2.71 4.99
CA SER A 130 3.65 2.38 5.29
C SER A 130 2.82 3.55 5.83
N THR A 131 3.46 4.50 6.50
CA THR A 131 2.78 5.67 7.05
C THR A 131 2.45 6.71 5.98
N THR A 132 3.13 6.67 4.83
CA THR A 132 3.06 7.71 3.79
C THR A 132 1.65 7.84 3.21
N ALA A 133 1.00 6.72 2.89
CA ALA A 133 -0.34 6.72 2.29
C ALA A 133 -1.38 7.50 3.11
N PRO A 134 -1.63 7.13 4.39
CA PRO A 134 -2.59 7.85 5.23
C PRO A 134 -2.11 9.26 5.61
N LEU A 135 -0.82 9.47 5.92
CA LEU A 135 -0.32 10.79 6.31
C LEU A 135 -0.41 11.81 5.18
N MET A 136 0.03 11.47 3.97
CA MET A 136 -0.01 12.39 2.84
C MET A 136 -1.44 12.76 2.47
N GLN A 137 -2.38 11.81 2.48
CA GLN A 137 -3.79 12.10 2.22
C GLN A 137 -4.37 13.04 3.27
N LYS A 138 -4.04 12.83 4.55
CA LYS A 138 -4.50 13.68 5.66
C LYS A 138 -3.86 15.07 5.64
N TRP A 139 -2.58 15.17 5.31
CA TRP A 139 -1.90 16.45 5.14
C TRP A 139 -2.42 17.19 3.92
N PHE A 140 -2.76 16.49 2.84
CA PHE A 140 -3.36 17.11 1.66
C PHE A 140 -4.77 17.66 1.95
N SER A 141 -5.57 16.97 2.77
CA SER A 141 -6.93 17.44 3.12
C SER A 141 -6.92 18.74 3.93
N THR A 142 -5.82 19.06 4.63
CA THR A 142 -5.71 20.28 5.45
C THR A 142 -5.15 21.49 4.68
N LEU A 143 -4.72 21.32 3.41
CA LEU A 143 -4.16 22.40 2.61
C LEU A 143 -5.20 23.41 2.08
N GLY A 144 -6.51 23.15 2.25
CA GLY A 144 -7.57 24.07 1.82
C GLY A 144 -7.66 24.26 0.30
N HIS A 145 -7.22 23.28 -0.48
CA HIS A 145 -7.30 23.27 -1.94
C HIS A 145 -8.72 22.94 -2.42
N ASP A 146 -9.09 23.36 -3.63
CA ASP A 146 -10.37 23.03 -4.30
C ASP A 146 -10.60 21.51 -4.48
N SER A 147 -9.57 20.69 -4.25
CA SER A 147 -9.60 19.22 -4.32
C SER A 147 -9.17 18.58 -3.00
N SER A 148 -8.88 19.37 -1.96
CA SER A 148 -8.58 18.86 -0.61
C SER A 148 -9.80 18.26 0.07
N SER A 149 -11.01 18.61 -0.38
CA SER A 149 -12.28 18.04 0.09
C SER A 149 -12.46 16.57 -0.30
N ASP A 150 -11.82 16.12 -1.38
CA ASP A 150 -11.83 14.73 -1.86
C ASP A 150 -10.41 14.30 -2.26
N PRO A 151 -9.55 13.96 -1.29
CA PRO A 151 -8.16 13.54 -1.55
C PRO A 151 -8.09 12.12 -2.13
N TYR A 152 -9.20 11.40 -2.26
CA TYR A 152 -9.18 9.96 -2.53
C TYR A 152 -8.62 9.62 -3.91
N PHE A 153 -8.62 10.55 -4.86
CA PHE A 153 -7.92 10.37 -6.14
C PHE A 153 -6.41 10.15 -6.01
N LEU A 154 -5.81 10.59 -4.90
CA LEU A 154 -4.41 10.30 -4.59
C LEU A 154 -4.18 8.82 -4.25
N TYR A 155 -5.21 8.11 -3.79
CA TYR A 155 -5.16 6.67 -3.57
C TYR A 155 -5.04 5.90 -4.89
N ALA A 156 -5.60 6.42 -6.00
CA ALA A 156 -5.38 5.86 -7.32
C ALA A 156 -3.90 5.96 -7.75
N ALA A 157 -3.22 7.07 -7.43
CA ALA A 157 -1.78 7.20 -7.69
C ALA A 157 -0.95 6.20 -6.88
N SER A 158 -1.29 5.98 -5.60
CA SER A 158 -0.67 4.94 -4.77
C SER A 158 -0.84 3.55 -5.38
N ASN A 159 -2.07 3.15 -5.75
CA ASN A 159 -2.32 1.83 -6.33
C ASN A 159 -1.67 1.67 -7.71
N ALA A 160 -1.56 2.73 -8.51
CA ALA A 160 -0.81 2.70 -9.77
C ALA A 160 0.68 2.40 -9.54
N GLY A 161 1.28 2.97 -8.49
CA GLY A 161 2.65 2.65 -8.09
C GLY A 161 2.81 1.19 -7.65
N SER A 162 1.88 0.69 -6.83
CA SER A 162 1.83 -0.73 -6.45
C SER A 162 1.73 -1.66 -7.66
N LEU A 163 0.87 -1.32 -8.63
CA LEU A 163 0.68 -2.11 -9.84
C LEU A 163 1.93 -2.09 -10.72
N LEU A 164 2.59 -0.93 -10.86
CA LEU A 164 3.85 -0.83 -11.58
C LEU A 164 4.90 -1.74 -10.95
N ALA A 165 5.07 -1.70 -9.63
CA ALA A 165 6.03 -2.55 -8.93
C ALA A 165 5.69 -4.05 -9.06
N LEU A 166 4.41 -4.41 -8.91
CA LEU A 166 3.92 -5.79 -9.03
C LEU A 166 4.27 -6.41 -10.39
N LEU A 167 4.09 -5.66 -11.47
CA LEU A 167 4.38 -6.12 -12.82
C LEU A 167 5.87 -5.99 -13.16
N SER A 168 6.51 -4.88 -12.82
CA SER A 168 7.91 -4.65 -13.17
C SER A 168 8.87 -5.59 -12.44
N TYR A 169 8.55 -6.05 -11.22
CA TYR A 169 9.47 -6.88 -10.47
C TYR A 169 9.85 -8.19 -11.19
N PRO A 170 8.91 -9.11 -11.48
CA PRO A 170 9.26 -10.38 -12.12
C PRO A 170 9.64 -10.26 -13.60
N PHE A 171 9.11 -9.26 -14.32
CA PHE A 171 9.30 -9.17 -15.78
C PHE A 171 10.49 -8.30 -16.19
N ILE A 172 10.93 -7.37 -15.34
CA ILE A 172 11.97 -6.39 -15.70
C ILE A 172 13.09 -6.37 -14.67
N ILE A 173 12.76 -6.20 -13.39
CA ILE A 173 13.76 -5.94 -12.33
C ILE A 173 14.51 -7.23 -11.97
N GLU A 174 13.80 -8.32 -11.68
CA GLU A 174 14.39 -9.59 -11.32
C GLU A 174 15.31 -10.16 -12.43
N PRO A 175 14.91 -10.18 -13.72
CA PRO A 175 15.77 -10.70 -14.77
C PRO A 175 16.98 -9.81 -15.10
N SER A 176 16.87 -8.49 -14.86
CA SER A 176 17.85 -7.52 -15.36
C SER A 176 18.79 -6.96 -14.29
N ILE A 177 18.42 -7.03 -13.01
CA ILE A 177 19.12 -6.35 -11.91
C ILE A 177 19.48 -7.35 -10.81
N GLY A 178 20.77 -7.51 -10.53
CA GLY A 178 21.24 -8.36 -9.42
C GLY A 178 20.84 -7.82 -8.04
N LEU A 179 20.68 -8.72 -7.05
CA LEU A 179 20.15 -8.37 -5.71
C LEU A 179 20.94 -7.26 -5.01
N GLU A 180 22.27 -7.22 -5.15
CA GLU A 180 23.10 -6.14 -4.60
C GLU A 180 22.69 -4.76 -5.14
N HIS A 181 22.50 -4.65 -6.46
CA HIS A 181 22.05 -3.42 -7.09
C HIS A 181 20.60 -3.09 -6.70
N GLN A 182 19.72 -4.09 -6.56
CA GLN A 182 18.36 -3.86 -6.10
C GLN A 182 18.31 -3.25 -4.70
N LYS A 183 19.14 -3.72 -3.75
CA LYS A 183 19.26 -3.14 -2.40
C LYS A 183 19.72 -1.68 -2.44
N ILE A 184 20.71 -1.38 -3.28
CA ILE A 184 21.23 -0.02 -3.47
C ILE A 184 20.15 0.88 -4.08
N PHE A 185 19.52 0.48 -5.19
CA PHE A 185 18.48 1.26 -5.85
C PHE A 185 17.29 1.50 -4.95
N TRP A 186 16.89 0.50 -4.15
CA TRP A 186 15.84 0.67 -3.17
C TRP A 186 16.26 1.67 -2.07
N SER A 187 17.50 1.58 -1.56
CA SER A 187 18.02 2.51 -0.54
C SER A 187 18.10 3.96 -1.04
N VAL A 188 18.55 4.16 -2.29
CA VAL A 188 18.56 5.48 -2.96
C VAL A 188 17.14 5.97 -3.19
N GLY A 189 16.25 5.10 -3.66
CA GLY A 189 14.84 5.41 -3.82
C GLY A 189 14.20 5.80 -2.48
N TYR A 190 14.51 5.10 -1.40
CA TYR A 190 14.03 5.43 -0.07
C TYR A 190 14.50 6.83 0.38
N ALA A 191 15.77 7.16 0.19
CA ALA A 191 16.27 8.50 0.47
C ALA A 191 15.55 9.58 -0.36
N LEU A 192 15.31 9.32 -1.65
CA LEU A 192 14.53 10.21 -2.53
C LEU A 192 13.08 10.36 -2.05
N LEU A 193 12.45 9.28 -1.59
CA LEU A 193 11.12 9.33 -1.00
C LEU A 193 11.10 10.22 0.24
N CYS A 194 12.11 10.11 1.11
CA CYS A 194 12.23 10.99 2.29
C CYS A 194 12.30 12.47 1.90
N LEU A 195 12.98 12.80 0.79
CA LEU A 195 13.01 14.17 0.25
C LEU A 195 11.63 14.63 -0.24
N PHE A 196 10.87 13.75 -0.90
CA PHE A 196 9.49 14.06 -1.29
C PHE A 196 8.56 14.24 -0.09
N ILE A 197 8.69 13.42 0.96
CA ILE A 197 7.94 13.60 2.21
C ILE A 197 8.32 14.93 2.87
N ALA A 198 9.60 15.30 2.89
CA ALA A 198 10.05 16.59 3.40
C ALA A 198 9.48 17.77 2.59
N ALA A 199 9.40 17.65 1.26
CA ALA A 199 8.74 18.64 0.41
C ALA A 199 7.25 18.79 0.76
N CYS A 200 6.51 17.69 0.92
CA CYS A 200 5.12 17.71 1.39
C CYS A 200 5.00 18.39 2.76
N ALA A 201 5.86 18.03 3.73
CA ALA A 201 5.88 18.64 5.05
C ALA A 201 6.15 20.16 5.00
N PHE A 202 7.06 20.60 4.14
CA PHE A 202 7.35 22.03 3.94
C PHE A 202 6.15 22.78 3.34
N THR A 203 5.43 22.18 2.39
CA THR A 203 4.20 22.79 1.86
C THR A 203 3.12 22.96 2.92
N LEU A 204 2.92 21.95 3.78
CA LEU A 204 1.99 22.01 4.90
C LEU A 204 2.39 23.10 5.91
N TRP A 205 3.66 23.15 6.29
CA TRP A 205 4.20 24.14 7.22
C TRP A 205 3.98 25.59 6.72
N ASN A 206 4.20 25.84 5.42
CA ASN A 206 3.98 27.16 4.83
C ASN A 206 2.50 27.53 4.71
N SER A 207 1.65 26.55 4.43
CA SER A 207 0.20 26.77 4.39
C SER A 207 -0.33 27.19 5.76
N GLU A 208 0.09 26.50 6.84
CA GLU A 208 -0.33 26.85 8.21
C GLU A 208 0.09 28.25 8.64
N LYS A 209 1.31 28.69 8.29
CA LYS A 209 1.76 30.06 8.57
C LYS A 209 0.86 31.10 7.91
N THR A 210 0.39 30.81 6.70
CA THR A 210 -0.48 31.71 5.93
C THR A 210 -1.91 31.73 6.48
N THR A 211 -2.45 30.55 6.84
CA THR A 211 -3.80 30.42 7.40
C THR A 211 -3.90 31.00 8.80
N LYS A 212 -2.95 30.71 9.70
CA LYS A 212 -2.91 31.30 11.06
C LYS A 212 -2.80 32.82 11.06
N ALA A 213 -2.25 33.43 10.01
CA ALA A 213 -2.20 34.88 9.86
C ALA A 213 -3.54 35.50 9.38
N THR A 214 -4.51 34.68 8.95
CA THR A 214 -5.75 35.13 8.28
C THR A 214 -7.03 34.65 8.98
N SER A 215 -6.95 33.79 10.01
CA SER A 215 -8.16 33.18 10.60
C SER A 215 -8.94 34.11 11.53
N SER A 216 -10.05 34.64 11.00
CA SER A 216 -11.32 34.78 11.72
C SER A 216 -11.96 33.39 11.81
N GLU A 217 -12.38 32.99 13.01
CA GLU A 217 -13.09 31.73 13.25
C GLU A 217 -14.39 31.69 12.45
N GLN A 218 -14.45 30.86 11.40
CA GLN A 218 -15.72 30.39 10.86
C GLN A 218 -15.99 28.99 11.42
N PRO A 219 -17.21 28.73 11.92
CA PRO A 219 -17.56 27.43 12.45
C PRO A 219 -17.51 26.40 11.33
N SER A 220 -16.73 25.34 11.53
CA SER A 220 -16.75 24.19 10.65
C SER A 220 -18.12 23.53 10.71
N ASP A 221 -18.82 23.43 9.59
CA ASP A 221 -19.99 22.58 9.45
C ASP A 221 -19.60 21.15 9.83
N THR A 222 -19.98 20.73 11.04
CA THR A 222 -19.86 19.36 11.48
C THR A 222 -20.85 18.54 10.67
N ILE A 223 -20.38 17.94 9.59
CA ILE A 223 -21.10 16.87 8.91
C ILE A 223 -21.37 15.81 9.97
N ALA A 224 -22.65 15.61 10.31
CA ALA A 224 -23.07 14.56 11.21
C ALA A 224 -22.58 13.24 10.61
N PHE A 225 -21.55 12.65 11.21
CA PHE A 225 -21.10 11.31 10.86
C PHE A 225 -22.31 10.39 11.07
N THR A 226 -22.87 9.90 9.96
CA THR A 226 -23.85 8.83 10.06
C THR A 226 -23.11 7.65 10.66
N ASP A 227 -23.61 7.12 11.78
CA ASP A 227 -23.13 5.90 12.41
C ASP A 227 -23.32 4.72 11.45
N LEU A 228 -22.52 4.65 10.38
CA LEU A 228 -22.34 3.41 9.65
C LEU A 228 -21.63 2.48 10.64
N PRO A 229 -22.29 1.40 11.11
CA PRO A 229 -21.69 0.54 12.10
C PRO A 229 -20.39 0.00 11.52
N VAL A 230 -19.31 0.05 12.30
CA VAL A 230 -17.98 -0.49 11.93
C VAL A 230 -18.10 -1.90 11.32
N GLY A 231 -19.07 -2.69 11.78
CA GLY A 231 -19.42 -4.00 11.21
C GLY A 231 -19.78 -3.98 9.72
N ARG A 232 -20.47 -2.95 9.21
CA ARG A 232 -20.75 -2.82 7.77
C ARG A 232 -19.47 -2.58 6.96
N TRP A 233 -18.57 -1.74 7.45
CA TRP A 233 -17.27 -1.52 6.80
C TRP A 233 -16.41 -2.80 6.81
N LEU A 234 -16.39 -3.51 7.95
CA LEU A 234 -15.71 -4.80 8.06
C LEU A 234 -16.31 -5.83 7.11
N ALA A 235 -17.63 -5.93 7.01
CA ALA A 235 -18.31 -6.87 6.10
C ALA A 235 -18.03 -6.54 4.62
N LEU A 236 -18.06 -5.26 4.24
CA LEU A 236 -17.75 -4.82 2.88
C LEU A 236 -16.28 -5.07 2.52
N ALA A 237 -15.34 -4.90 3.46
CA ALA A 237 -13.92 -5.21 3.25
C ALA A 237 -13.64 -6.72 3.27
N PHE A 238 -14.42 -7.50 4.03
CA PHE A 238 -14.26 -8.94 4.18
C PHE A 238 -14.43 -9.68 2.86
N VAL A 239 -15.47 -9.37 2.09
CA VAL A 239 -15.78 -10.09 0.83
C VAL A 239 -14.61 -10.06 -0.18
N PRO A 240 -14.10 -8.90 -0.63
CA PRO A 240 -13.01 -8.87 -1.60
C PRO A 240 -11.69 -9.37 -1.02
N SER A 241 -11.42 -9.13 0.28
CA SER A 241 -10.20 -9.62 0.94
C SER A 241 -10.19 -11.13 1.06
N SER A 242 -11.31 -11.73 1.47
CA SER A 242 -11.51 -13.18 1.55
C SER A 242 -11.39 -13.83 0.18
N LEU A 243 -11.98 -13.22 -0.86
CA LEU A 243 -11.89 -13.73 -2.23
C LEU A 243 -10.45 -13.70 -2.76
N LEU A 244 -9.72 -12.60 -2.55
CA LEU A 244 -8.32 -12.50 -2.93
C LEU A 244 -7.45 -13.54 -2.20
N LEU A 245 -7.60 -13.65 -0.88
CA LEU A 245 -6.83 -14.59 -0.05
C LEU A 245 -7.18 -16.04 -0.36
N GLY A 246 -8.47 -16.37 -0.47
CA GLY A 246 -8.96 -17.70 -0.78
C GLY A 246 -8.51 -18.18 -2.16
N LEU A 247 -8.63 -17.34 -3.18
CA LEU A 247 -8.14 -17.64 -4.53
C LEU A 247 -6.62 -17.82 -4.52
N THR A 248 -5.88 -16.95 -3.84
CA THR A 248 -4.41 -17.07 -3.74
C THR A 248 -4.00 -18.35 -3.04
N ASN A 249 -4.70 -18.74 -1.97
CA ASN A 249 -4.41 -19.95 -1.21
C ASN A 249 -4.68 -21.21 -2.04
N PHE A 250 -5.85 -21.27 -2.71
CA PHE A 250 -6.21 -22.37 -3.61
C PHE A 250 -5.20 -22.52 -4.75
N ILE A 251 -4.85 -21.43 -5.43
CA ILE A 251 -3.83 -21.45 -6.50
C ILE A 251 -2.49 -21.96 -5.95
N SER A 252 -2.06 -21.46 -4.79
CA SER A 252 -0.74 -21.79 -4.22
C SER A 252 -0.65 -23.22 -3.67
N THR A 253 -1.77 -23.79 -3.24
CA THR A 253 -1.85 -25.11 -2.61
C THR A 253 -2.17 -26.21 -3.63
N ASP A 254 -3.18 -25.98 -4.47
CA ASP A 254 -3.82 -27.03 -5.28
C ASP A 254 -3.44 -26.97 -6.77
N ILE A 255 -3.01 -25.81 -7.28
CA ILE A 255 -2.59 -25.67 -8.69
C ILE A 255 -1.08 -25.79 -8.79
N ALA A 256 -0.36 -24.78 -8.30
CA ALA A 256 1.09 -24.77 -8.22
C ALA A 256 1.53 -23.58 -7.35
N SER A 257 2.50 -23.81 -6.47
CA SER A 257 3.16 -22.74 -5.70
C SER A 257 4.13 -21.97 -6.60
N VAL A 258 3.58 -21.28 -7.60
CA VAL A 258 4.34 -20.42 -8.53
C VAL A 258 4.05 -18.97 -8.16
N PRO A 259 5.06 -18.21 -7.67
CA PRO A 259 4.95 -16.78 -7.33
C PRO A 259 4.58 -15.85 -8.50
N LEU A 260 4.20 -16.35 -9.67
CA LEU A 260 3.66 -15.55 -10.77
C LEU A 260 2.14 -15.64 -10.85
N LEU A 261 1.53 -16.74 -10.39
CA LEU A 261 0.08 -16.95 -10.57
C LEU A 261 -0.77 -15.97 -9.73
N TRP A 262 -0.29 -15.58 -8.54
CA TRP A 262 -0.96 -14.59 -7.67
C TRP A 262 -0.91 -13.14 -8.20
N ILE A 263 -0.08 -12.85 -9.21
CA ILE A 263 -0.01 -11.52 -9.84
C ILE A 263 -1.31 -11.16 -10.54
N ILE A 264 -1.98 -12.14 -11.17
CA ILE A 264 -3.20 -11.89 -11.94
C ILE A 264 -4.35 -11.42 -11.01
N PRO A 265 -4.71 -12.15 -9.94
CA PRO A 265 -5.71 -11.68 -8.99
C PRO A 265 -5.37 -10.32 -8.37
N LEU A 266 -4.11 -10.13 -7.96
CA LEU A 266 -3.68 -8.89 -7.32
C LEU A 266 -3.69 -7.70 -8.29
N THR A 267 -3.36 -7.93 -9.56
CA THR A 267 -3.46 -6.92 -10.63
C THR A 267 -4.90 -6.45 -10.82
N LEU A 268 -5.85 -7.39 -10.94
CA LEU A 268 -7.27 -7.06 -11.07
C LEU A 268 -7.77 -6.30 -9.84
N TYR A 269 -7.33 -6.71 -8.65
CA TYR A 269 -7.67 -6.04 -7.40
C TYR A 269 -7.16 -4.59 -7.37
N LEU A 270 -5.88 -4.35 -7.68
CA LEU A 270 -5.31 -3.00 -7.73
C LEU A 270 -5.95 -2.13 -8.82
N LEU A 271 -6.23 -2.70 -10.00
CA LEU A 271 -6.94 -1.99 -11.08
C LEU A 271 -8.32 -1.53 -10.62
N SER A 272 -9.04 -2.35 -9.85
CA SER A 272 -10.34 -1.94 -9.30
C SER A 272 -10.22 -0.70 -8.41
N PHE A 273 -9.20 -0.63 -7.55
CA PHE A 273 -8.96 0.55 -6.72
C PHE A 273 -8.55 1.77 -7.53
N ILE A 274 -7.70 1.60 -8.54
CA ILE A 274 -7.30 2.71 -9.43
C ILE A 274 -8.53 3.31 -10.09
N LEU A 275 -9.44 2.48 -10.61
CA LEU A 275 -10.66 2.95 -11.29
C LEU A 275 -11.64 3.60 -10.32
N VAL A 276 -11.96 2.94 -9.21
CA VAL A 276 -12.95 3.40 -8.22
C VAL A 276 -12.54 4.71 -7.56
N PHE A 277 -11.24 4.88 -7.27
CA PHE A 277 -10.75 6.11 -6.68
C PHE A 277 -10.33 7.17 -7.70
N SER A 278 -10.39 6.88 -9.01
CA SER A 278 -10.12 7.89 -10.03
C SER A 278 -11.25 8.92 -10.14
N LYS A 279 -10.94 10.08 -10.74
CA LYS A 279 -11.95 11.07 -11.15
C LYS A 279 -12.91 10.57 -12.24
N TRP A 280 -12.70 9.37 -12.77
CA TRP A 280 -13.56 8.75 -13.78
C TRP A 280 -14.55 7.75 -13.18
N ASN A 281 -14.58 7.60 -11.86
CA ASN A 281 -15.41 6.62 -11.14
C ASN A 281 -16.86 6.57 -11.65
N ASP A 282 -17.54 7.71 -11.79
CA ASP A 282 -18.94 7.75 -12.21
C ASP A 282 -19.18 7.09 -13.58
N LYS A 283 -18.23 7.31 -14.50
CA LYS A 283 -18.27 6.72 -15.85
C LYS A 283 -17.88 5.25 -15.82
N THR A 284 -16.83 4.90 -15.07
CA THR A 284 -16.32 3.53 -14.99
C THR A 284 -17.27 2.60 -14.26
N HIS A 285 -17.93 3.07 -13.20
CA HIS A 285 -18.89 2.30 -12.41
C HIS A 285 -20.04 1.77 -13.28
N LEU A 286 -20.60 2.62 -14.15
CA LEU A 286 -21.67 2.21 -15.07
C LEU A 286 -21.21 1.16 -16.08
N VAL A 287 -19.97 1.26 -16.56
CA VAL A 287 -19.36 0.24 -17.44
C VAL A 287 -19.09 -1.05 -16.68
N MET A 288 -18.57 -0.98 -15.45
CA MET A 288 -18.26 -2.14 -14.61
C MET A 288 -19.51 -2.94 -14.27
N ILE A 289 -20.63 -2.30 -13.93
CA ILE A 289 -21.91 -3.00 -13.68
C ILE A 289 -22.37 -3.77 -14.93
N LYS A 290 -22.23 -3.17 -16.12
CA LYS A 290 -22.60 -3.83 -17.38
C LYS A 290 -21.68 -5.01 -17.68
N LEU A 291 -20.37 -4.84 -17.52
CA LEU A 291 -19.38 -5.90 -17.70
C LEU A 291 -19.56 -7.04 -16.68
N GLN A 292 -19.95 -6.71 -15.45
CA GLN A 292 -20.22 -7.69 -14.40
C GLN A 292 -21.31 -8.66 -14.84
N ALA A 293 -22.43 -8.16 -15.35
CA ALA A 293 -23.49 -9.02 -15.88
C ALA A 293 -22.95 -9.91 -17.02
N ILE A 294 -22.20 -9.36 -17.97
CA ILE A 294 -21.62 -10.13 -19.10
C ILE A 294 -20.68 -11.23 -18.62
N PHE A 295 -19.88 -10.99 -17.59
CA PHE A 295 -18.90 -11.95 -17.07
C PHE A 295 -19.55 -13.05 -16.21
N PHE A 296 -20.51 -12.69 -15.35
CA PHE A 296 -21.16 -13.64 -14.45
C PHE A 296 -22.31 -14.42 -15.09
N LEU A 297 -23.01 -13.88 -16.11
CA LEU A 297 -24.13 -14.59 -16.74
C LEU A 297 -23.70 -15.95 -17.32
N PRO A 298 -22.59 -16.07 -18.07
CA PRO A 298 -22.14 -17.36 -18.59
C PRO A 298 -21.77 -18.34 -17.48
N PHE A 299 -21.16 -17.86 -16.39
CA PHE A 299 -20.83 -18.70 -15.23
C PHE A 299 -22.09 -19.19 -14.50
N LEU A 300 -23.08 -18.32 -14.31
CA LEU A 300 -24.37 -18.68 -13.74
C LEU A 300 -25.12 -19.66 -14.65
N ILE A 301 -25.15 -19.41 -15.97
CA ILE A 301 -25.76 -20.30 -16.95
C ILE A 301 -25.07 -21.67 -16.92
N TYR A 302 -23.73 -21.71 -16.94
CA TYR A 302 -22.96 -22.96 -16.81
C TYR A 302 -23.30 -23.69 -15.51
N ALA A 303 -23.33 -22.97 -14.38
CA ALA A 303 -23.66 -23.53 -13.08
C ALA A 303 -25.07 -24.11 -12.99
N PHE A 304 -26.05 -23.47 -13.64
CA PHE A 304 -27.42 -23.95 -13.71
C PHE A 304 -27.61 -25.13 -14.69
N ILE A 305 -26.82 -25.18 -15.77
CA ILE A 305 -26.88 -26.27 -16.76
C ILE A 305 -26.18 -27.53 -16.22
N ASN A 306 -25.06 -27.37 -15.52
CA ASN A 306 -24.30 -28.48 -14.93
C ASN A 306 -24.28 -28.37 -13.40
N PRO A 307 -25.42 -28.54 -12.72
CA PRO A 307 -25.47 -28.50 -11.26
C PRO A 307 -24.67 -29.65 -10.62
N ALA A 308 -24.39 -30.72 -11.38
CA ALA A 308 -23.52 -31.82 -10.93
C ALA A 308 -22.02 -31.47 -10.94
N ASP A 309 -21.60 -30.40 -11.63
CA ASP A 309 -20.21 -29.92 -11.59
C ASP A 309 -19.97 -28.93 -10.44
N LEU A 310 -21.03 -28.54 -9.72
CA LEU A 310 -20.95 -27.60 -8.61
C LEU A 310 -21.61 -28.16 -7.34
N PRO A 311 -20.84 -28.43 -6.29
CA PRO A 311 -19.49 -27.93 -6.07
C PRO A 311 -18.41 -29.00 -6.25
N TYR A 312 -17.44 -28.74 -7.11
CA TYR A 312 -16.17 -29.48 -7.19
C TYR A 312 -15.50 -29.70 -5.81
N TRP A 313 -15.75 -28.80 -4.84
CA TRP A 313 -15.30 -28.94 -3.44
C TRP A 313 -16.05 -30.00 -2.61
N ALA A 314 -17.23 -30.45 -3.02
CA ALA A 314 -17.93 -31.58 -2.41
C ALA A 314 -17.46 -32.94 -2.95
N TYR A 315 -16.78 -32.96 -4.10
CA TYR A 315 -16.20 -34.15 -4.71
C TYR A 315 -14.74 -34.41 -4.30
N LEU A 316 -14.15 -33.51 -3.49
CA LEU A 316 -12.76 -33.56 -3.01
C LEU A 316 -12.61 -34.08 -1.56
N ILE A 317 -13.68 -34.65 -0.96
CA ILE A 317 -13.67 -35.35 0.33
C ILE A 317 -14.04 -36.81 0.06
#